data_AF-A0A1Y4AXE8-F1
#
_entry.id   AF-A0A1Y4AXE8-F1
#
_cell.length_a   1.000
_cell.length_b   1.000
_cell.length_c   1.000
_cell.angle_alpha   90.00
_cell.angle_beta   90.00
_cell.angle_gamma   90.00
#
_symmetry.space_group_name_H-M   'P 1'
#
loop_
_entity.id
_entity.type
_entity.pdbx_description
1 polymer ?
#
loop_
_entity_poly.entity_id
_entity_poly.type
_entity_poly.pdbx_seq_one_letter_code
_entity_poly.pdbx_strand_id
1 'polypeptide(L)'
;MANTKNLCAQIDIALHNRVTEEKDRLEMTTSQYITQLLMEYYEKKENGGKSTMANNGSRTMAFQISEELFQRIKTHLARETARTGVKLTQRDFVLGLIEQA
;
A
#
# COMPACT_ATOMS: atom_id res chain seq x y z
N MET A 1 -12.27 26.63 5.29
CA MET A 1 -10.85 26.88 5.64
C MET A 1 -10.28 25.57 6.16
N ALA A 2 -9.14 25.10 5.65
CA ALA A 2 -8.51 23.89 6.18
C ALA A 2 -7.99 24.19 7.60
N ASN A 3 -8.39 23.38 8.59
CA ASN A 3 -7.93 23.49 9.97
C ASN A 3 -6.46 23.06 10.06
N THR A 4 -5.52 24.00 9.95
CA THR A 4 -4.08 23.75 10.15
C THR A 4 -3.62 24.28 11.51
N LYS A 5 -2.68 23.56 12.15
CA LYS A 5 -1.99 23.99 13.39
C LYS A 5 -0.49 23.84 13.19
N ASN A 6 0.29 24.73 13.80
CA ASN A 6 1.75 24.69 13.70
C ASN A 6 2.35 23.58 14.58
N LEU A 7 3.33 22.87 14.04
CA LEU A 7 4.18 21.94 14.77
C LEU A 7 5.53 22.63 15.02
N CYS A 8 5.79 23.02 16.27
CA CYS A 8 7.05 23.65 16.67
C CYS A 8 7.83 22.73 17.60
N ALA A 9 9.09 22.44 17.27
CA ALA A 9 9.99 21.66 18.10
C ALA A 9 11.42 22.17 17.93
N GLN A 10 12.20 22.13 19.02
CA GLN A 10 13.64 22.32 18.94
C GLN A 10 14.29 21.02 18.49
N ILE A 11 15.20 21.10 17.53
CA ILE A 11 15.95 19.97 17.01
C ILE A 11 17.45 20.28 17.07
N ASP A 12 18.26 19.23 17.07
CA ASP A 12 19.72 19.36 17.03
C ASP A 12 20.19 20.14 15.77
N ILE A 13 21.26 20.92 15.92
CA ILE A 13 21.80 21.77 14.85
C ILE A 13 22.24 20.94 13.64
N ALA A 14 22.79 19.74 13.85
CA ALA A 14 23.18 18.88 12.74
C ALA A 14 21.96 18.41 11.93
N LEU A 15 20.85 18.08 12.61
CA LEU A 15 19.62 17.70 11.95
C LEU A 15 18.97 18.89 11.22
N HIS A 16 19.00 20.07 11.84
CA HIS A 16 18.51 21.30 11.21
C HIS A 16 19.26 21.62 9.90
N ASN A 17 20.58 21.52 9.91
CA ASN A 17 21.41 21.78 8.73
C ASN A 17 21.08 20.79 7.61
N ARG A 18 20.98 19.50 7.93
CA ARG A 18 20.59 18.47 6.97
C ARG A 18 19.21 18.73 6.35
N VAL A 19 18.21 19.05 7.17
CA VAL A 19 16.85 19.37 6.67
C VAL A 19 16.89 20.61 5.76
N THR A 20 17.73 21.58 6.08
CA THR A 20 17.88 22.81 5.30
C THR A 20 18.55 22.56 3.94
N GLU A 21 19.62 21.78 3.90
CA GLU A 21 20.27 21.41 2.64
C GLU A 21 19.33 20.60 1.73
N GLU A 22 18.62 19.64 2.29
CA GLU A 22 17.71 18.77 1.55
C GLU A 22 16.48 19.52 1.01
N LYS A 23 15.89 20.43 1.80
CA LYS A 23 14.76 21.25 1.31
C LYS A 23 15.20 22.21 0.21
N ASP A 24 16.40 22.79 0.31
CA ASP A 24 16.92 23.73 -0.67
C ASP A 24 17.24 23.01 -1.99
N ARG A 25 17.79 21.79 -1.91
CA ARG A 25 18.02 20.93 -3.08
C ARG A 25 16.73 20.57 -3.81
N LEU A 26 15.63 20.41 -3.08
CA LEU A 26 14.31 20.06 -3.64
C LEU A 26 13.46 21.30 -3.98
N GLU A 27 13.99 22.51 -3.78
CA GLU A 27 13.29 23.78 -3.98
C GLU A 27 11.94 23.87 -3.23
N MET A 28 11.88 23.28 -2.03
CA MET A 28 10.68 23.21 -1.20
C MET A 28 10.75 24.17 -0.01
N THR A 29 9.58 24.67 0.41
CA THR A 29 9.47 25.36 1.70
C THR A 29 9.62 24.36 2.85
N THR A 30 10.11 24.81 4.01
CA THR A 30 10.25 23.97 5.21
C THR A 30 8.94 23.27 5.58
N SER A 31 7.81 23.97 5.45
CA SER A 31 6.49 23.40 5.75
C SER A 31 6.13 22.24 4.82
N GLN A 32 6.36 22.40 3.51
CA GLN A 32 6.09 21.33 2.54
C GLN A 32 7.02 20.14 2.76
N TYR A 33 8.31 20.39 2.98
CA TYR A 33 9.30 19.34 3.20
C TYR A 33 9.00 18.53 4.47
N ILE A 34 8.74 19.20 5.59
CA ILE A 34 8.38 18.54 6.85
C ILE A 34 7.05 17.79 6.74
N THR A 35 6.06 18.36 6.06
CA THR A 35 4.78 17.67 5.82
C THR A 35 5.00 16.39 5.02
N GLN A 36 5.78 16.43 3.93
CA GLN A 36 6.12 15.25 3.14
C GLN A 36 6.90 14.21 3.95
N LEU A 37 7.91 14.64 4.70
CA LEU A 37 8.71 13.74 5.53
C LEU A 37 7.88 13.04 6.62
N LEU A 38 6.96 13.78 7.25
CA LEU A 38 6.06 13.22 8.27
C LEU A 38 5.02 12.30 7.63
N MET A 39 4.42 12.67 6.50
CA MET A 39 3.51 11.78 5.77
C MET A 39 4.23 10.49 5.40
N GLU A 40 5.40 10.56 4.80
CA GLU A 40 6.19 9.38 4.42
C GLU A 40 6.60 8.54 5.64
N TYR A 41 6.98 9.18 6.76
CA TYR A 41 7.32 8.46 7.99
C TYR A 41 6.10 7.71 8.57
N TYR A 42 4.94 8.36 8.67
CA TYR A 42 3.74 7.73 9.20
C TYR A 42 3.17 6.69 8.24
N GLU A 43 3.19 6.94 6.92
CA GLU A 43 2.84 5.95 5.92
C GLU A 43 3.76 4.73 6.00
N LYS A 44 5.08 4.91 6.14
CA LYS A 44 6.03 3.77 6.28
C LYS A 44 5.89 3.04 7.60
N LYS A 45 5.61 3.75 8.69
CA LYS A 45 5.42 3.19 10.04
C LYS A 45 4.11 2.42 10.15
N GLU A 46 3.03 2.95 9.59
CA GLU A 46 1.71 2.32 9.53
C GLU A 46 1.72 1.11 8.58
N ASN A 47 2.45 1.22 7.46
CA ASN A 47 2.57 0.13 6.48
C ASN A 47 3.69 -0.88 6.78
N GLY A 48 4.44 -0.74 7.88
CA GLY A 48 5.51 -1.69 8.26
C GLY A 48 6.54 -1.98 7.14
N GLY A 49 6.78 -1.03 6.24
CA GLY A 49 7.64 -1.23 5.06
C GLY A 49 7.03 -2.01 3.89
N LYS A 50 5.72 -2.28 3.87
CA LYS A 50 5.02 -2.86 2.71
C LYS A 50 4.01 -1.86 2.14
N SER A 51 4.37 -1.27 1.02
CA SER A 51 3.46 -0.49 0.18
C SER A 51 2.28 -1.36 -0.26
N THR A 52 1.17 -1.32 0.47
CA THR A 52 -0.13 -1.78 -0.07
C THR A 52 -1.30 -1.20 0.74
N MET A 53 -1.81 -0.07 0.26
CA MET A 53 -3.24 0.30 0.19
C MET A 53 -4.19 -0.59 1.02
N ALA A 54 -4.34 -0.31 2.31
CA ALA A 54 -5.39 -0.91 3.14
C ALA A 54 -6.58 0.07 3.25
N ASN A 55 -7.42 0.05 2.21
CA ASN A 55 -8.66 0.82 2.16
C ASN A 55 -9.76 0.06 2.94
N ASN A 56 -10.37 0.69 3.94
CA ASN A 56 -11.64 0.34 4.60
C ASN A 56 -11.87 -1.13 5.03
N GLY A 57 -11.36 -1.54 6.20
CA GLY A 57 -11.86 -2.71 6.95
C GLY A 57 -11.61 -4.09 6.33
N SER A 58 -10.95 -4.17 5.18
CA SER A 58 -10.55 -5.42 4.53
C SER A 58 -9.04 -5.65 4.68
N ARG A 59 -8.64 -6.89 4.97
CA ARG A 59 -7.23 -7.31 4.96
C ARG A 59 -6.93 -8.05 3.68
N THR A 60 -5.87 -7.65 2.98
CA THR A 60 -5.40 -8.34 1.77
C THR A 60 -4.66 -9.61 2.16
N MET A 61 -5.12 -10.76 1.67
CA MET A 61 -4.41 -12.04 1.76
C MET A 61 -3.69 -12.31 0.44
N ALA A 62 -2.37 -12.42 0.50
CA ALA A 62 -1.53 -12.80 -0.64
C ALA A 62 -0.64 -13.97 -0.23
N PHE A 63 -0.58 -15.00 -1.07
CA PHE A 63 0.28 -16.16 -0.89
C PHE A 63 1.01 -16.45 -2.20
N GLN A 64 2.25 -16.94 -2.10
CA GLN A 64 3.00 -17.38 -3.26
C GLN A 64 2.60 -18.82 -3.62
N ILE A 65 2.50 -19.09 -4.91
CA ILE A 65 2.28 -20.43 -5.46
C ILE A 65 3.28 -20.73 -6.57
N SER A 66 3.45 -22.00 -6.90
CA SER A 66 4.22 -22.38 -8.07
C SER A 66 3.54 -21.91 -9.35
N GLU A 67 4.34 -21.62 -10.39
CA GLU A 67 3.84 -21.27 -11.72
C GLU A 67 2.92 -22.37 -12.28
N GLU A 68 3.27 -23.64 -12.03
CA GLU A 68 2.43 -24.78 -12.42
C GLU A 68 1.04 -24.69 -11.80
N LEU A 69 0.95 -24.40 -10.50
CA LEU A 69 -0.33 -24.26 -9.81
C LEU A 69 -1.10 -23.04 -10.33
N PHE A 70 -0.41 -21.93 -10.59
CA PHE A 70 -1.02 -20.74 -11.16
C PHE A 70 -1.66 -21.01 -12.52
N GLN A 71 -0.96 -21.71 -13.42
CA GLN A 71 -1.50 -22.09 -14.72
C GLN A 71 -2.65 -23.07 -14.61
N ARG A 72 -2.57 -24.07 -13.71
CA ARG A 72 -3.68 -25.00 -13.45
C ARG A 72 -4.94 -24.27 -13.00
N ILE A 73 -4.81 -23.27 -12.12
CA ILE A 73 -5.94 -22.42 -11.69
C ILE A 73 -6.50 -21.66 -12.90
N LYS A 74 -5.67 -21.04 -13.74
CA LYS A 74 -6.14 -20.33 -14.94
C LYS A 74 -6.92 -21.23 -15.90
N THR A 75 -6.41 -22.43 -16.18
CA THR A 75 -7.10 -23.40 -17.04
C THR A 75 -8.44 -23.82 -16.46
N HIS A 76 -8.50 -24.06 -15.15
CA HIS A 76 -9.75 -24.40 -14.48
C HIS A 76 -10.79 -23.27 -14.59
N LEU A 77 -10.41 -22.02 -14.32
CA LEU A 77 -11.30 -20.87 -14.42
C LEU A 77 -11.84 -20.65 -15.83
N ALA A 78 -11.00 -20.84 -16.86
CA ALA A 78 -11.42 -20.74 -18.25
C ALA A 78 -12.45 -21.82 -18.61
N ARG A 79 -12.24 -23.05 -18.14
CA ARG A 79 -13.17 -24.17 -18.35
C ARG A 79 -14.51 -23.92 -17.66
N GLU A 80 -14.50 -23.47 -16.41
CA GLU A 80 -15.73 -23.19 -15.65
C GLU A 80 -16.51 -22.01 -16.22
N THR A 81 -15.81 -20.99 -16.72
CA THR A 81 -16.44 -19.88 -17.44
C THR A 81 -17.13 -20.37 -18.71
N ALA A 82 -16.49 -21.25 -19.49
CA ALA A 82 -17.10 -21.82 -20.69
C ALA A 82 -18.30 -22.72 -20.36
N ARG A 83 -18.25 -23.46 -19.24
CA ARG A 83 -19.31 -24.38 -18.80
C ARG A 83 -20.56 -23.66 -18.28
N THR A 84 -20.36 -22.60 -17.50
CA THR A 84 -21.44 -21.90 -16.78
C THR A 84 -21.92 -20.63 -17.50
N GLY A 85 -21.12 -20.11 -18.44
CA GLY A 85 -21.34 -18.80 -19.06
C GLY A 85 -21.01 -17.62 -18.15
N VAL A 86 -20.59 -17.86 -16.90
CA VAL A 86 -20.27 -16.83 -15.91
C VAL A 86 -18.76 -16.73 -15.75
N LYS A 87 -18.21 -15.52 -15.89
CA LYS A 87 -16.78 -15.27 -15.72
C LYS A 87 -16.38 -15.40 -14.25
N LEU A 88 -15.74 -16.50 -13.88
CA LEU A 88 -15.24 -16.73 -12.53
C LEU A 88 -13.85 -16.11 -12.35
N THR A 89 -13.66 -15.23 -11.37
CA THR A 89 -12.35 -14.65 -11.08
C THR A 89 -11.53 -15.53 -10.15
N GLN A 90 -10.20 -15.34 -10.14
CA GLN A 90 -9.31 -16.03 -9.19
C GLN A 90 -9.72 -15.73 -7.73
N ARG A 91 -10.15 -14.50 -7.45
CA ARG A 91 -10.65 -14.10 -6.13
C ARG A 91 -11.88 -14.90 -5.76
N ASP A 92 -12.89 -14.95 -6.63
CA ASP A 92 -14.16 -15.63 -6.34
C ASP A 92 -13.97 -17.13 -6.15
N PHE A 93 -13.08 -17.73 -6.94
CA PHE A 93 -12.71 -19.14 -6.78
C PHE A 93 -12.06 -19.43 -5.42
N VAL A 94 -11.08 -18.62 -5.01
CA VAL A 94 -10.42 -18.80 -3.71
C VAL A 94 -11.39 -18.57 -2.55
N LEU A 95 -12.22 -17.52 -2.63
CA LEU A 95 -13.23 -17.25 -1.60
C LEU A 95 -14.25 -18.39 -1.51
N GLY A 96 -14.74 -18.89 -2.65
CA GLY A 96 -15.68 -20.01 -2.67
C GLY A 96 -15.11 -21.30 -2.08
N LEU A 97 -13.83 -21.60 -2.29
CA LEU A 97 -13.16 -22.74 -1.65
C LEU A 97 -13.07 -22.58 -0.13
N ILE A 98 -12.85 -21.36 0.37
CA ILE A 98 -12.73 -21.07 1.81
C ILE A 98 -14.10 -21.09 2.48
N GLU A 99 -15.14 -20.53 1.84
CA GLU A 99 -16.51 -20.51 2.38
C GLU A 99 -17.14 -21.92 2.42
N GLN A 100 -16.66 -22.85 1.60
CA GLN A 100 -17.10 -24.25 1.57
C GLN A 100 -16.30 -25.18 2.51
N ALA A 101 -15.23 -24.69 3.13
CA ALA A 101 -14.36 -25.46 4.03
C ALA A 101 -14.89 -25.46 5.47
#